data_AF-A0A6M3MH97-F1
#
_entry.id   AF-A0A6M3MH97-F1
#
_cell.length_a   1.000
_cell.length_b   1.000
_cell.length_c   1.000
_cell.angle_alpha   90.00
_cell.angle_beta   90.00
_cell.angle_gamma   90.00
#
_symmetry.space_group_name_H-M   'P 1'
#
loop_
_entity.id
_entity.type
_entity.pdbx_description
1 polymer ?
#
loop_
_entity_poly.entity_id
_entity_poly.type
_entity_poly.pdbx_seq_one_letter_code
_entity_poly.pdbx_strand_id
1 'polypeptide(L)'
;MARARNIKPALFKNEVLGVADPIATILFIGLWTLADRRGILEDRPLRIKAEVFPYRDGIDADGLLSWLDQHDFIQRYEVDGKACIQINNFEKHQNPHKNEEPSELPDAEGNYTGPQKGSKAMTAECAEAFETFWKLYPRKTAKDNARKAFAKINPNAELLAEIMTSLAKHATCQAWLKDDGQFIPHAATWLNGKRWNDEVKSAANVHHFPGASRHTGFEQRDYSAGLIEREDGTNGF
;
A
#
# COMPACT_ATOMS: atom_id res chain seq x y z
N MET A 1 -11.48 18.52 3.69
CA MET A 1 -11.88 19.21 2.44
C MET A 1 -13.34 18.87 2.21
N ALA A 2 -14.19 19.88 1.95
CA ALA A 2 -15.62 19.66 1.74
C ALA A 2 -15.86 18.78 0.50
N ARG A 3 -16.86 17.91 0.58
CA ARG A 3 -17.16 16.88 -0.42
C ARG A 3 -18.49 17.18 -1.10
N ALA A 4 -18.59 16.95 -2.40
CA ALA A 4 -19.86 17.01 -3.11
C ALA A 4 -20.76 15.84 -2.67
N ARG A 5 -22.01 16.15 -2.33
CA ARG A 5 -23.04 15.18 -1.89
C ARG A 5 -24.35 15.44 -2.63
N ASN A 6 -25.19 14.41 -2.77
CA ASN A 6 -26.46 14.54 -3.47
C ASN A 6 -27.59 14.87 -2.49
N ILE A 7 -28.42 15.86 -2.83
CA ILE A 7 -29.63 16.19 -2.07
C ILE A 7 -30.79 15.41 -2.67
N LYS A 8 -31.29 14.42 -1.91
CA LYS A 8 -32.42 13.60 -2.33
C LYS A 8 -33.75 14.37 -2.14
N PRO A 9 -34.74 14.26 -3.06
CA PRO A 9 -36.04 14.91 -2.91
C PRO A 9 -36.80 14.55 -1.62
N ALA A 10 -36.53 13.36 -1.05
CA ALA A 10 -37.10 12.92 0.22
C ALA A 10 -36.77 13.84 1.39
N LEU A 11 -35.67 14.61 1.33
CA LEU A 11 -35.33 15.59 2.35
C LEU A 11 -36.45 16.63 2.54
N PHE A 12 -37.00 17.14 1.43
CA PHE A 12 -38.06 18.15 1.46
C PHE A 12 -39.44 17.59 1.87
N LYS A 13 -39.56 16.26 1.96
CA LYS A 13 -40.77 15.59 2.47
C LYS A 13 -40.66 15.27 3.97
N ASN A 14 -39.52 15.54 4.61
CA ASN A 14 -39.37 15.32 6.04
C ASN A 14 -40.12 16.43 6.78
N GLU A 15 -41.16 16.06 7.52
CA GLU A 15 -42.04 17.02 8.21
C GLU A 15 -41.31 17.77 9.34
N VAL A 16 -40.39 17.11 10.04
CA VAL A 16 -39.63 17.71 11.15
C VAL A 16 -38.69 18.81 10.64
N LEU A 17 -37.90 18.53 9.60
CA LEU A 17 -37.05 19.54 8.94
C LEU A 17 -37.87 20.56 8.15
N GLY A 18 -39.06 20.17 7.68
CA GLY A 18 -39.95 21.03 6.89
C GLY A 18 -40.60 22.15 7.69
N VAL A 19 -40.86 21.94 8.99
CA VAL A 19 -41.42 22.97 9.89
C VAL A 19 -40.35 23.71 10.71
N ALA A 20 -39.14 23.16 10.79
CA ALA A 20 -38.02 23.77 11.51
C ALA A 20 -37.52 25.05 10.82
N ASP A 21 -36.65 25.79 11.53
CA ASP A 21 -35.90 26.88 10.91
C ASP A 21 -35.12 26.34 9.69
N PRO A 22 -35.28 26.93 8.49
CA PRO A 22 -34.54 26.52 7.29
C PRO A 22 -33.01 26.47 7.49
N ILE A 23 -32.47 27.26 8.43
CA ILE A 23 -31.05 27.21 8.80
C ILE A 23 -30.66 25.84 9.38
N ALA A 24 -31.52 25.18 10.16
CA ALA A 24 -31.26 23.82 10.66
C ALA A 24 -31.14 22.82 9.51
N THR A 25 -32.03 22.93 8.51
CA THR A 25 -32.00 22.08 7.31
C THR A 25 -30.74 22.34 6.47
N ILE A 26 -30.34 23.60 6.29
CA ILE A 26 -29.10 23.95 5.58
C ILE A 26 -27.88 23.43 6.36
N LEU A 27 -27.87 23.56 7.69
CA LEU A 27 -26.82 23.02 8.53
C LEU A 27 -26.70 21.51 8.34
N PHE A 28 -27.81 20.78 8.43
CA PHE A 28 -27.83 19.33 8.25
C PHE A 28 -27.28 18.89 6.89
N ILE A 29 -27.67 19.55 5.80
CA ILE A 29 -27.09 19.31 4.46
C ILE A 29 -25.60 19.63 4.46
N GLY A 30 -25.21 20.75 5.08
CA GLY A 30 -23.81 21.17 5.23
C GLY A 30 -22.97 20.09 5.91
N LEU A 31 -23.47 19.47 6.98
CA LEU A 31 -22.79 18.37 7.68
C LEU A 31 -22.47 17.21 6.74
N TRP A 32 -23.34 16.87 5.78
CA TRP A 32 -23.06 15.79 4.81
C TRP A 32 -21.77 16.04 4.01
N THR A 33 -21.49 17.32 3.72
CA THR A 33 -20.30 17.73 2.94
C THR A 33 -19.02 17.72 3.77
N LEU A 34 -19.14 17.91 5.08
CA LEU A 34 -18.01 17.94 6.02
C LEU A 34 -17.66 16.53 6.52
N ALA A 35 -18.68 15.69 6.70
CA ALA A 35 -18.53 14.33 7.18
C ALA A 35 -17.74 13.43 6.23
N ASP A 36 -16.98 12.51 6.81
CA ASP A 36 -16.24 11.47 6.12
C ASP A 36 -17.16 10.45 5.45
N ARG A 37 -16.56 9.40 4.88
CA ARG A 37 -17.30 8.36 4.15
C ARG A 37 -18.28 7.56 5.02
N ARG A 38 -18.18 7.61 6.35
CA ARG A 38 -19.11 6.97 7.29
C ARG A 38 -20.17 7.95 7.81
N GLY A 39 -20.07 9.22 7.44
CA GLY A 39 -20.93 10.25 8.01
C GLY A 39 -20.45 10.74 9.38
N ILE A 40 -19.16 10.58 9.71
CA ILE A 40 -18.57 11.05 10.96
C ILE A 40 -17.78 12.34 10.71
N LEU A 41 -17.87 13.28 11.64
CA LEU A 41 -17.05 14.49 11.69
C LEU A 41 -16.69 14.86 13.14
N GLU A 42 -15.70 15.73 13.30
CA GLU A 42 -15.38 16.31 14.61
C GLU A 42 -16.46 17.31 15.04
N ASP A 43 -16.85 17.26 16.31
CA ASP A 43 -17.80 18.21 16.89
C ASP A 43 -17.08 19.51 17.25
N ARG A 44 -17.03 20.44 16.29
CA ARG A 44 -16.46 21.78 16.48
C ARG A 44 -17.44 22.84 15.99
N PRO A 45 -18.40 23.27 16.81
CA PRO A 45 -19.50 24.14 16.37
C PRO A 45 -19.03 25.43 15.68
N LEU A 46 -18.02 26.11 16.23
CA LEU A 46 -17.46 27.33 15.62
C LEU A 46 -16.85 27.08 14.23
N ARG A 47 -16.16 25.95 14.05
CA ARG A 47 -15.55 25.59 12.78
C ARG A 47 -16.62 25.18 11.76
N ILE A 48 -17.60 24.38 12.18
CA ILE A 48 -18.74 23.99 11.35
C ILE A 48 -19.50 25.24 10.89
N LYS A 49 -19.75 26.20 11.79
CA LYS A 49 -20.33 27.50 11.44
C LYS A 49 -19.53 28.23 10.38
N ALA A 50 -18.21 28.32 10.54
CA ALA A 50 -17.34 29.02 9.60
C ALA A 50 -17.32 28.36 8.21
N GLU A 51 -17.42 27.03 8.14
CA GLU A 51 -17.43 26.29 6.88
C GLU A 51 -18.79 26.31 6.19
N VAL A 52 -19.90 26.17 6.94
CA VAL A 52 -21.26 26.10 6.38
C VAL A 52 -21.88 27.50 6.17
N PHE A 53 -21.57 28.44 7.06
CA PHE A 53 -22.17 29.79 7.09
C PHE A 53 -21.10 30.90 7.20
N PRO A 54 -20.12 30.97 6.28
CA PRO A 54 -18.98 31.89 6.38
C PRO A 54 -19.39 33.36 6.45
N TYR A 55 -20.47 33.75 5.76
CA TYR A 55 -20.92 35.14 5.61
C TYR A 55 -22.21 35.46 6.35
N ARG A 56 -22.63 34.62 7.31
CA ARG A 56 -23.82 34.88 8.13
C ARG A 56 -23.43 35.12 9.58
N ASP A 57 -23.84 36.25 10.12
CA ASP A 57 -23.65 36.58 11.53
C ASP A 57 -24.83 36.07 12.37
N GLY A 58 -24.60 35.93 13.68
CA GLY A 58 -25.65 35.55 14.63
C GLY A 58 -26.13 34.09 14.56
N ILE A 59 -25.50 33.23 13.76
CA ILE A 59 -25.84 31.81 13.69
C ILE A 59 -25.31 31.09 14.93
N ASP A 60 -26.21 30.62 15.78
CA ASP A 60 -25.91 29.70 16.87
C ASP A 60 -25.80 28.26 16.36
N ALA A 61 -24.62 27.89 15.89
CA ALA A 61 -24.39 26.54 15.38
C ALA A 61 -24.47 25.46 16.47
N ASP A 62 -24.08 25.74 17.70
CA ASP A 62 -24.12 24.74 18.77
C ASP A 62 -25.58 24.44 19.19
N GLY A 63 -26.42 25.47 19.27
CA GLY A 63 -27.86 25.29 19.49
C GLY A 63 -28.53 24.50 18.36
N LEU A 64 -28.20 24.80 17.10
CA LEU A 64 -28.73 24.06 15.95
C LEU A 64 -28.25 22.59 15.90
N LEU A 65 -26.98 22.33 16.23
CA LEU A 65 -26.46 20.96 16.36
C LEU A 65 -27.17 20.20 17.48
N SER A 66 -27.38 20.84 18.63
CA SER A 66 -28.13 20.26 19.74
C SER A 66 -29.58 19.95 19.36
N TRP A 67 -30.22 20.83 18.57
CA TRP A 67 -31.57 20.57 18.05
C TRP A 67 -31.61 19.38 17.09
N LEU A 68 -30.63 19.27 16.17
CA LEU A 68 -30.53 18.13 15.25
C LEU A 68 -30.29 16.80 15.99
N ASP A 69 -29.50 16.83 17.06
CA ASP A 69 -29.23 15.68 17.93
C ASP A 69 -30.50 15.21 18.65
N GLN A 70 -31.24 16.16 19.25
CA GLN A 70 -32.52 15.88 19.92
C GLN A 70 -33.61 15.30 19.02
N HIS A 71 -33.53 15.52 17.70
CA HIS A 71 -34.49 15.03 16.71
C HIS A 71 -33.94 13.84 15.89
N ASP A 72 -32.90 13.16 16.38
CA ASP A 72 -32.32 11.95 15.79
C ASP A 72 -31.78 12.11 14.35
N PHE A 73 -31.46 13.33 13.92
CA PHE A 73 -30.79 13.56 12.63
C PHE A 73 -29.29 13.30 12.71
N ILE A 74 -28.71 13.58 13.87
CA ILE A 74 -27.31 13.32 14.20
C ILE A 74 -27.23 12.71 15.60
N GLN A 75 -26.05 12.21 15.94
CA GLN A 75 -25.68 11.81 17.29
C GLN A 75 -24.36 12.51 17.64
N ARG A 76 -24.37 13.35 18.68
CA ARG A 76 -23.17 13.94 19.28
C ARG A 76 -22.65 13.01 20.38
N TYR A 77 -21.34 12.75 20.41
CA TYR A 77 -20.72 11.89 21.41
C TYR A 77 -19.26 12.25 21.63
N GLU A 78 -18.69 11.75 22.72
CA GLU A 78 -17.27 11.87 23.01
C GLU A 78 -16.66 10.48 23.24
N VAL A 79 -15.53 10.22 22.58
CA VAL A 79 -14.79 8.96 22.71
C VAL A 79 -13.29 9.22 22.57
N ASP A 80 -12.48 8.58 23.41
CA ASP A 80 -11.02 8.80 23.48
C ASP A 80 -10.62 10.30 23.59
N GLY A 81 -11.44 11.11 24.28
CA GLY A 81 -11.22 12.56 24.42
C GLY A 81 -11.46 13.37 23.13
N LYS A 82 -12.13 12.78 22.13
CA LYS A 82 -12.54 13.45 20.90
C LYS A 82 -14.05 13.60 20.88
N ALA A 83 -14.52 14.85 20.75
CA ALA A 83 -15.92 15.14 20.48
C ALA A 83 -16.21 14.93 18.99
N CYS A 84 -17.22 14.13 18.69
CA CYS A 84 -17.59 13.68 17.35
C CYS A 84 -19.09 13.80 17.12
N ILE A 85 -19.46 13.89 15.84
CA ILE A 85 -20.83 13.85 15.36
C ILE A 85 -20.95 12.70 14.36
N GLN A 86 -21.92 11.82 14.55
CA GLN A 86 -22.35 10.83 13.56
C GLN A 86 -23.64 11.32 12.93
N ILE A 87 -23.70 11.30 11.60
CA ILE A 87 -24.94 11.59 10.87
C ILE A 87 -25.77 10.32 10.79
N ASN A 88 -26.98 10.35 11.33
CA ASN A 88 -27.83 9.17 11.41
C ASN A 88 -28.31 8.75 10.02
N ASN A 89 -28.34 7.44 9.77
CA ASN A 89 -28.72 6.87 8.47
C ASN A 89 -27.88 7.37 7.27
N PHE A 90 -26.69 7.92 7.49
CA PHE A 90 -25.87 8.52 6.43
C PHE A 90 -25.65 7.57 5.25
N GLU A 91 -25.24 6.33 5.50
CA GLU A 91 -24.98 5.33 4.45
C GLU A 91 -26.24 4.89 3.67
N LYS A 92 -27.44 5.08 4.25
CA LYS A 92 -28.71 4.85 3.53
C LYS A 92 -29.04 6.01 2.58
N HIS A 93 -28.60 7.23 2.95
CA HIS A 93 -28.98 8.45 2.26
C HIS A 93 -27.88 9.01 1.35
N GLN A 94 -26.62 8.66 1.56
CA GLN A 94 -25.47 9.10 0.80
C GLN A 94 -24.70 7.89 0.25
N ASN A 95 -24.15 8.06 -0.96
CA ASN A 95 -23.25 7.08 -1.58
C ASN A 95 -21.87 7.73 -1.76
N PRO A 96 -21.02 7.75 -0.71
CA PRO A 96 -19.63 8.15 -0.81
C PRO A 96 -18.91 7.46 -1.98
N HIS A 97 -18.02 8.18 -2.65
CA HIS A 97 -17.31 7.62 -3.79
C HIS A 97 -16.35 6.51 -3.30
N LYS A 98 -16.19 5.44 -4.09
CA LYS A 98 -15.32 4.30 -3.74
C LYS A 98 -13.87 4.67 -3.41
N ASN A 99 -13.38 5.78 -3.97
CA ASN A 99 -12.02 6.29 -3.76
C ASN A 99 -11.92 7.33 -2.63
N GLU A 100 -13.01 7.60 -1.91
CA GLU A 100 -12.98 8.50 -0.75
C GLU A 100 -12.14 7.86 0.36
N GLU A 101 -11.27 8.67 0.98
CA GLU A 101 -10.39 8.22 2.05
C GLU A 101 -11.20 7.50 3.16
N PRO A 102 -10.62 6.43 3.75
CA PRO A 102 -11.17 5.80 4.94
C PRO A 102 -11.56 6.78 6.04
N SER A 103 -12.56 6.41 6.84
CA SER A 103 -12.84 7.13 8.07
C SER A 103 -11.69 6.93 9.06
N GLU A 104 -11.20 8.04 9.63
CA GLU A 104 -10.17 8.07 10.66
C GLU A 104 -10.76 8.37 12.05
N LEU A 105 -12.08 8.61 12.12
CA LEU A 105 -12.79 8.93 13.34
C LEU A 105 -13.42 7.66 13.94
N PRO A 106 -13.36 7.49 15.26
CA PRO A 106 -14.07 6.41 15.95
C PRO A 106 -15.58 6.64 15.85
N ASP A 107 -16.36 5.56 15.89
CA ASP A 107 -17.79 5.66 16.18
C ASP A 107 -18.06 5.77 17.69
N ALA A 108 -19.33 5.86 18.08
CA ALA A 108 -19.76 6.01 19.47
C ALA A 108 -19.33 4.84 20.39
N GLU A 109 -18.96 3.69 19.83
CA GLU A 109 -18.46 2.53 20.56
C GLU A 109 -16.93 2.51 20.65
N GLY A 110 -16.25 3.49 20.04
CA GLY A 110 -14.79 3.55 19.94
C GLY A 110 -14.20 2.70 18.81
N ASN A 111 -15.03 2.17 17.91
CA ASN A 111 -14.57 1.33 16.82
C ASN A 111 -14.12 2.16 15.62
N TYR A 112 -12.93 1.83 15.10
CA TYR A 112 -12.37 2.37 13.86
C TYR A 112 -12.56 1.34 12.75
N THR A 113 -13.50 1.55 11.83
CA THR A 113 -13.84 0.56 10.79
C THR A 113 -13.18 0.81 9.43
N GLY A 114 -12.34 1.83 9.30
CA GLY A 114 -11.45 2.02 8.15
C GLY A 114 -10.18 1.16 8.27
N PRO A 115 -9.48 0.82 7.16
CA PRO A 115 -8.11 0.34 7.26
C PRO A 115 -7.33 1.37 8.04
N GLN A 116 -7.02 1.05 9.30
CA GLN A 116 -6.16 1.88 10.12
C GLN A 116 -4.87 2.06 9.32
N LYS A 117 -4.57 3.28 8.87
CA LYS A 117 -3.19 3.71 8.74
C LYS A 117 -2.65 3.80 10.16
N GLY A 118 -2.55 2.63 10.80
CA GLY A 118 -1.84 2.47 12.03
C GLY A 118 -0.40 2.83 11.70
N SER A 119 0.02 3.96 12.25
CA SER A 119 1.23 3.95 13.07
C SER A 119 1.15 2.77 14.04
N LYS A 120 1.35 1.54 13.56
CA LYS A 120 1.81 0.47 14.44
C LYS A 120 3.15 0.97 14.90
N ALA A 121 3.24 1.35 16.18
CA ALA A 121 4.52 1.50 16.85
C ALA A 121 5.29 0.23 16.51
N MET A 122 6.38 0.40 15.77
CA MET A 122 7.26 -0.68 15.40
C MET A 122 7.70 -1.35 16.70
N THR A 123 7.44 -2.65 16.88
CA THR A 123 8.16 -3.40 17.91
C THR A 123 9.65 -3.20 17.66
N ALA A 124 10.43 -2.96 18.72
CA ALA A 124 11.88 -2.72 18.61
C ALA A 124 12.57 -3.81 17.77
N GLU A 125 12.08 -5.04 17.89
CA GLU A 125 12.46 -6.23 17.12
C GLU A 125 12.29 -6.05 15.60
N CYS A 126 11.19 -5.45 15.12
CA CYS A 126 10.97 -5.18 13.70
C CYS A 126 11.89 -4.06 13.16
N ALA A 127 12.27 -3.09 14.01
CA ALA A 127 13.24 -2.07 13.62
C ALA A 127 14.64 -2.67 13.46
N GLU A 128 15.07 -3.51 14.39
CA GLU A 128 16.36 -4.21 14.33
C GLU A 128 16.43 -5.22 13.17
N ALA A 129 15.34 -5.94 12.94
CA ALA A 129 15.17 -6.82 11.79
C ALA A 129 15.34 -6.05 10.47
N PHE A 130 14.73 -4.86 10.36
CA PHE A 130 14.88 -4.02 9.18
C PHE A 130 16.31 -3.54 8.98
N GLU A 131 17.01 -3.10 10.04
CA GLU A 131 18.41 -2.66 9.91
C GLU A 131 19.33 -3.82 9.49
N THR A 132 19.07 -5.03 9.97
CA THR A 132 19.81 -6.23 9.54
C THR A 132 19.54 -6.52 8.05
N PHE A 133 18.28 -6.47 7.62
CA PHE A 133 17.90 -6.66 6.22
C PHE A 133 18.53 -5.59 5.32
N TRP A 134 18.50 -4.33 5.75
CA TRP A 134 19.05 -3.20 5.00
C TRP A 134 20.58 -3.27 4.85
N LYS A 135 21.29 -3.77 5.86
CA LYS A 135 22.74 -3.98 5.78
C LYS A 135 23.11 -4.99 4.71
N LEU A 136 22.33 -6.07 4.59
CA LEU A 136 22.55 -7.18 3.64
C LEU A 136 22.07 -6.89 2.22
N TYR A 137 21.14 -5.95 2.03
CA TYR A 137 20.63 -5.63 0.70
C TYR A 137 21.71 -4.92 -0.16
N PRO A 138 22.08 -5.46 -1.35
CA PRO A 138 23.18 -4.90 -2.14
C PRO A 138 22.93 -3.46 -2.63
N ARG A 139 21.68 -3.15 -3.00
CA ARG A 139 21.28 -1.83 -3.54
C ARG A 139 20.65 -0.93 -2.48
N LYS A 140 21.43 -0.01 -1.90
CA LYS A 140 21.03 0.84 -0.76
C LYS A 140 20.39 2.17 -1.16
N THR A 141 19.31 2.12 -1.94
CA THR A 141 18.59 3.30 -2.43
C THR A 141 17.18 3.40 -1.86
N ALA A 142 16.71 4.61 -1.53
CA ALA A 142 15.35 4.88 -1.02
C ALA A 142 14.99 4.10 0.28
N LYS A 143 15.84 4.23 1.31
CA LYS A 143 15.69 3.55 2.62
C LYS A 143 14.30 3.74 3.25
N ASP A 144 13.74 4.95 3.19
CA ASP A 144 12.43 5.24 3.79
C ASP A 144 11.28 4.48 3.12
N ASN A 145 11.34 4.31 1.79
CA ASN A 145 10.35 3.52 1.07
C ASN A 145 10.48 2.03 1.40
N ALA A 146 11.71 1.54 1.55
CA ALA A 146 11.97 0.17 1.99
C ALA A 146 11.48 -0.06 3.43
N ARG A 147 11.71 0.90 4.33
CA ARG A 147 11.25 0.85 5.72
C ARG A 147 9.73 0.81 5.81
N LYS A 148 9.03 1.66 5.03
CA LYS A 148 7.57 1.64 4.93
C LYS A 148 7.05 0.31 4.38
N ALA A 149 7.68 -0.24 3.34
CA ALA A 149 7.31 -1.53 2.78
C ALA A 149 7.52 -2.69 3.79
N PHE A 150 8.65 -2.68 4.51
CA PHE A 150 8.96 -3.68 5.53
C PHE A 150 8.01 -3.60 6.73
N ALA A 151 7.72 -2.38 7.21
CA ALA A 151 6.76 -2.16 8.29
C ALA A 151 5.34 -2.59 7.90
N LYS A 152 4.95 -2.45 6.62
CA LYS A 152 3.66 -2.93 6.10
C LYS A 152 3.55 -4.45 6.14
N ILE A 153 4.66 -5.17 5.91
CA ILE A 153 4.69 -6.64 5.97
C ILE A 153 4.61 -7.11 7.43
N ASN A 154 5.20 -6.35 8.37
CA ASN A 154 5.27 -6.68 9.80
C ASN A 154 5.66 -8.16 10.02
N PRO A 155 6.83 -8.60 9.52
CA PRO A 155 7.22 -10.00 9.54
C PRO A 155 7.40 -10.50 10.98
N ASN A 156 6.86 -11.70 11.26
CA ASN A 156 7.21 -12.45 12.46
C ASN A 156 8.61 -13.06 12.33
N ALA A 157 9.14 -13.68 13.39
CA ALA A 157 10.48 -14.26 13.39
C ALA A 157 10.69 -15.31 12.29
N GLU A 158 9.69 -16.13 12.00
CA GLU A 158 9.74 -17.17 10.96
C GLU A 158 9.81 -16.57 9.54
N LEU A 159 8.92 -15.62 9.24
CA LEU A 159 8.89 -14.93 7.95
C LEU A 159 10.15 -14.09 7.73
N LEU A 160 10.70 -13.51 8.80
CA LEU A 160 11.98 -12.80 8.73
C LEU A 160 13.11 -13.73 8.31
N ALA A 161 13.19 -14.93 8.90
CA ALA A 161 14.20 -15.93 8.54
C ALA A 161 14.06 -16.37 7.07
N GLU A 162 12.83 -16.55 6.59
CA GLU A 162 12.53 -16.86 5.19
C GLU A 162 13.00 -15.73 4.24
N ILE A 163 12.66 -14.48 4.56
CA ILE A 163 13.06 -13.29 3.79
C ILE A 163 14.59 -13.20 3.70
N MET A 164 15.31 -13.39 4.82
CA MET A 164 16.77 -13.33 4.85
C MET A 164 17.42 -14.47 4.06
N THR A 165 16.87 -15.69 4.16
CA THR A 165 17.35 -16.86 3.42
C THR A 165 17.17 -16.67 1.91
N SER A 166 16.01 -16.15 1.50
CA SER A 166 15.75 -15.85 0.10
C SER A 166 16.61 -14.70 -0.41
N LEU A 167 16.84 -13.66 0.41
CA LEU A 167 17.74 -12.57 0.06
C LEU A 167 19.17 -13.08 -0.23
N ALA A 168 19.69 -14.01 0.56
CA ALA A 168 21.00 -14.62 0.32
C ALA A 168 21.05 -15.39 -1.03
N LYS A 169 19.98 -16.12 -1.37
CA LYS A 169 19.86 -16.80 -2.67
C LYS A 169 19.80 -15.80 -3.84
N HIS A 170 19.01 -14.75 -3.71
CA HIS A 170 18.92 -13.69 -4.72
C HIS A 170 20.24 -12.93 -4.88
N ALA A 171 20.94 -12.62 -3.79
CA ALA A 171 22.22 -11.90 -3.83
C ALA A 171 23.31 -12.67 -4.58
N THR A 172 23.19 -14.00 -4.67
CA THR A 172 24.13 -14.88 -5.36
C THR A 172 23.66 -15.32 -6.75
N CYS A 173 22.50 -14.83 -7.22
CA CYS A 173 21.96 -15.23 -8.51
C CYS A 173 22.66 -14.49 -9.67
N GLN A 174 22.84 -15.18 -10.79
CA GLN A 174 23.48 -14.60 -11.99
C GLN A 174 22.81 -13.29 -12.43
N ALA A 175 21.48 -13.19 -12.30
CA ALA A 175 20.75 -11.99 -12.69
C ALA A 175 21.09 -10.75 -11.85
N TRP A 176 21.50 -10.92 -10.59
CA TRP A 176 21.90 -9.82 -9.71
C TRP A 176 23.41 -9.55 -9.75
N LEU A 177 24.22 -10.55 -10.12
CA LEU A 177 25.67 -10.40 -10.30
C LEU A 177 26.02 -9.81 -11.67
N LYS A 178 25.16 -10.01 -12.68
CA LYS A 178 25.39 -9.52 -14.04
C LYS A 178 25.31 -7.99 -14.08
N ASP A 179 26.15 -7.39 -14.92
CA ASP A 179 26.19 -5.95 -15.21
C ASP A 179 26.31 -5.08 -13.94
N ASP A 180 27.21 -5.48 -13.02
CA ASP A 180 27.50 -4.79 -11.74
C ASP A 180 26.26 -4.50 -10.88
N GLY A 181 25.26 -5.40 -10.94
CA GLY A 181 24.05 -5.27 -10.14
C GLY A 181 23.04 -4.23 -10.66
N GLN A 182 23.13 -3.86 -11.93
CA GLN A 182 22.19 -2.92 -12.57
C GLN A 182 20.71 -3.39 -12.46
N PHE A 183 20.47 -4.70 -12.43
CA PHE A 183 19.13 -5.29 -12.37
C PHE A 183 18.65 -5.62 -10.95
N ILE A 184 19.38 -5.21 -9.91
CA ILE A 184 18.94 -5.41 -8.53
C ILE A 184 17.73 -4.50 -8.27
N PRO A 185 16.54 -5.04 -7.96
CA PRO A 185 15.37 -4.22 -7.69
C PRO A 185 15.58 -3.31 -6.48
N HIS A 186 14.79 -2.24 -6.35
CA HIS A 186 14.76 -1.50 -5.10
C HIS A 186 14.18 -2.39 -3.99
N ALA A 187 14.72 -2.31 -2.77
CA ALA A 187 14.27 -3.11 -1.65
C ALA A 187 12.76 -2.98 -1.40
N ALA A 188 12.19 -1.78 -1.54
CA ALA A 188 10.75 -1.55 -1.44
C ALA A 188 9.95 -2.35 -2.48
N THR A 189 10.42 -2.39 -3.73
CA THR A 189 9.77 -3.13 -4.83
C THR A 189 9.86 -4.63 -4.61
N TRP A 190 11.02 -5.12 -4.15
CA TRP A 190 11.23 -6.53 -3.85
C TRP A 190 10.35 -7.00 -2.67
N LEU A 191 10.25 -6.18 -1.61
CA LEU A 191 9.38 -6.44 -0.46
C LEU A 191 7.89 -6.39 -0.83
N ASN A 192 7.43 -5.33 -1.50
CA ASN A 192 6.02 -5.21 -1.90
C ASN A 192 5.57 -6.31 -2.87
N GLY A 193 6.47 -6.78 -3.73
CA GLY A 193 6.21 -7.86 -4.66
C GLY A 193 6.26 -9.26 -4.05
N LYS A 194 6.55 -9.39 -2.75
CA LYS A 194 6.76 -10.69 -2.07
C LYS A 194 7.77 -11.59 -2.78
N ARG A 195 8.79 -11.00 -3.38
CA ARG A 195 9.73 -11.69 -4.28
C ARG A 195 10.63 -12.69 -3.57
N TRP A 196 10.60 -12.75 -2.24
CA TRP A 196 11.27 -13.84 -1.52
C TRP A 196 10.67 -15.22 -1.83
N ASN A 197 9.43 -15.27 -2.34
CA ASN A 197 8.77 -16.48 -2.83
C ASN A 197 9.15 -16.85 -4.28
N ASP A 198 9.88 -15.99 -5.00
CA ASP A 198 10.22 -16.24 -6.40
C ASP A 198 11.26 -17.37 -6.50
N GLU A 199 11.11 -18.23 -7.51
CA GLU A 199 12.09 -19.29 -7.78
C GLU A 199 13.40 -18.69 -8.32
N VAL A 200 14.45 -18.67 -7.48
CA VAL A 200 15.78 -18.25 -7.88
C VAL A 200 16.56 -19.44 -8.41
N LYS A 201 16.86 -19.44 -9.71
CA LYS A 201 17.86 -20.36 -10.28
C LYS A 201 19.24 -19.92 -9.78
N SER A 202 19.84 -20.74 -8.92
CA SER A 202 21.22 -20.54 -8.50
C SER A 202 22.16 -20.67 -9.71
N ALA A 203 23.28 -19.93 -9.66
CA ALA A 203 24.33 -20.08 -10.63
C ALA A 203 24.99 -21.47 -10.48
N ALA A 204 24.46 -22.49 -11.14
CA ALA A 204 25.27 -23.68 -11.41
C ALA A 204 26.38 -23.23 -12.36
N ASN A 205 27.62 -23.23 -11.90
CA ASN A 205 28.83 -22.92 -12.69
C ASN A 205 29.12 -24.02 -13.74
N VAL A 206 28.11 -24.43 -14.51
CA VAL A 206 28.26 -25.37 -15.62
C VAL A 206 27.64 -24.69 -16.84
N HIS A 207 28.45 -23.91 -17.55
CA HIS A 207 28.13 -23.57 -18.93
C HIS A 207 28.12 -24.87 -19.73
N HIS A 208 26.94 -25.47 -19.92
CA HIS A 208 26.76 -26.48 -20.96
C HIS A 208 26.90 -25.74 -22.29
N PHE A 209 28.06 -25.89 -22.93
CA PHE A 209 28.32 -25.37 -24.26
C PHE A 209 27.25 -25.93 -25.21
N PRO A 210 26.41 -25.09 -25.86
CA PRO A 210 25.37 -25.59 -26.73
C PRO A 210 26.00 -26.02 -28.05
N GLY A 211 26.42 -27.28 -28.08
CA GLY A 211 26.94 -27.94 -29.26
C GLY A 211 27.99 -28.97 -28.88
N ALA A 212 27.78 -30.22 -29.28
CA ALA A 212 28.90 -31.12 -29.49
C ALA A 212 29.95 -30.37 -30.32
N SER A 213 31.22 -30.47 -29.93
CA SER A 213 32.34 -29.92 -30.70
C SER A 213 32.12 -30.21 -32.19
N ARG A 214 32.06 -29.17 -33.01
CA ARG A 214 31.90 -29.29 -34.48
C ARG A 214 33.12 -29.94 -35.16
N HIS A 215 34.12 -30.37 -34.38
CA HIS A 215 35.27 -31.14 -34.81
C HIS A 215 35.12 -32.63 -34.44
N THR A 216 34.10 -33.30 -34.95
CA THR A 216 34.06 -34.77 -35.02
C THR A 216 34.34 -35.15 -36.48
N GLY A 217 35.57 -35.55 -36.78
CA GLY A 217 36.01 -35.82 -38.16
C GLY A 217 37.53 -35.90 -38.35
N PHE A 218 38.32 -35.75 -37.27
CA PHE A 218 39.77 -35.96 -37.34
C PHE A 218 40.13 -37.40 -37.72
N GLU A 219 39.33 -38.40 -37.35
CA GLU A 219 39.58 -39.81 -37.69
C GLU A 219 39.22 -40.17 -39.15
N GLN A 220 38.45 -39.32 -39.84
CA GLN A 220 37.95 -39.60 -41.20
C GLN A 220 38.76 -38.90 -42.30
N ARG A 221 39.80 -38.14 -41.93
CA ARG A 221 40.73 -37.54 -42.89
C ARG A 221 41.80 -38.57 -43.25
N ASP A 222 41.96 -38.84 -44.53
CA ASP A 222 43.09 -39.62 -45.05
C ASP A 222 44.35 -38.75 -45.00
N TYR A 223 45.17 -38.92 -43.97
CA TYR A 223 46.44 -38.20 -43.79
C TYR A 223 47.60 -38.79 -44.59
N SER A 224 47.37 -39.86 -45.35
CA SER A 224 48.37 -40.50 -46.22
C SER A 224 48.26 -40.05 -47.69
N ALA A 225 47.20 -39.34 -48.06
CA ALA A 225 47.03 -38.83 -49.41
C ALA A 225 48.16 -37.86 -49.81
N GLY A 226 49.10 -38.34 -50.61
CA GLY A 226 50.22 -37.56 -51.15
C GLY A 226 51.57 -37.76 -50.45
N LEU A 227 51.70 -38.70 -49.51
CA LEU A 227 53.00 -39.10 -48.96
C LEU A 227 53.55 -40.34 -49.69
N ILE A 228 54.86 -40.37 -49.88
CA ILE A 228 55.60 -41.52 -50.42
C ILE A 228 56.06 -42.37 -49.24
N GLU A 229 55.75 -43.66 -49.30
CA GLU A 229 56.17 -44.65 -48.30
C GLU A 229 57.66 -44.97 -48.49
N ARG A 230 58.45 -44.75 -47.44
CA ARG A 230 59.89 -45.05 -47.42
C ARG A 230 60.12 -46.51 -47.02
N GLU A 231 61.28 -47.07 -47.38
CA GLU A 231 61.61 -48.47 -47.11
C GLU A 231 61.66 -48.86 -45.61
N ASP A 232 61.60 -47.88 -44.70
CA ASP A 232 61.49 -48.08 -43.25
C ASP A 232 60.04 -48.13 -42.72
N GLY A 233 59.05 -48.07 -43.61
CA GLY A 233 57.61 -48.13 -43.27
C GLY A 233 57.02 -46.81 -42.78
N THR A 234 57.72 -45.69 -43.00
CA THR A 234 57.22 -44.34 -42.66
C THR A 234 56.84 -43.54 -43.89
N ASN A 235 55.80 -42.70 -43.77
CA ASN A 235 55.30 -41.85 -44.85
C ASN A 235 55.94 -40.46 -44.76
N GLY A 236 56.55 -39.98 -45.85
CA GLY A 236 57.14 -38.64 -45.99
C GLY A 236 56.66 -37.91 -47.25
N PHE A 237 56.81 -36.59 -47.32
CA PHE A 237 56.64 -35.82 -48.57
C PHE A 237 57.78 -36.08 -49.55
#